data_AF-A0A5D3CBN5-F1
#
_entry.id   AF-A0A5D3CBN5-F1
#
_cell.length_a   1.000
_cell.length_b   1.000
_cell.length_c   1.000
_cell.angle_alpha   90.00
_cell.angle_beta   90.00
_cell.angle_gamma   90.00
#
_symmetry.space_group_name_H-M   'P 1'
#
loop_
_entity.id
_entity.type
_entity.pdbx_description
1 polymer ?
#
loop_
_entity_poly.entity_id
_entity_poly.type
_entity_poly.pdbx_seq_one_letter_code
_entity_poly.pdbx_strand_id
1 'polypeptide(L)' 'MDGIHEGNSTTRPPMLDRGNYGYSKARIATFLMSLDMRCWRAIIARWEHPTEIDETGKVT' A
#
# COMPACT_ATOMS: atom_id res chain seq x y z
N MET A 1 -28.23 1.93 -5.34
CA MET A 1 -27.10 1.35 -4.60
C MET A 1 -26.22 0.70 -5.64
N ASP A 2 -25.38 1.51 -6.26
CA ASP A 2 -24.48 1.06 -7.32
C ASP A 2 -23.28 0.41 -6.64
N GLY A 3 -23.34 -0.92 -6.52
CA GLY A 3 -22.24 -1.73 -6.04
C GLY A 3 -21.08 -1.60 -7.01
N ILE A 4 -20.10 -0.76 -6.67
CA ILE A 4 -18.82 -0.71 -7.36
C ILE A 4 -18.15 -2.05 -7.09
N HIS A 5 -18.39 -2.99 -8.01
CA HIS A 5 -17.71 -4.28 -8.02
C HIS A 5 -16.27 -3.97 -8.39
N GLU A 6 -15.38 -3.91 -7.40
CA GLU A 6 -13.94 -3.72 -7.58
C GLU A 6 -13.39 -4.97 -8.29
N GLY A 7 -13.64 -5.04 -9.60
CA GLY A 7 -13.26 -6.16 -10.45
C GLY A 7 -11.74 -6.19 -10.60
N ASN A 8 -11.12 -7.26 -10.10
CA ASN A 8 -9.78 -7.83 -10.30
C ASN A 8 -8.54 -6.93 -10.56
N SER A 9 -8.69 -5.60 -10.52
CA SER A 9 -7.73 -4.66 -11.10
C SER A 9 -6.41 -4.72 -10.36
N THR A 10 -5.38 -5.27 -11.00
CA THR A 10 -4.01 -5.36 -10.49
C THR A 10 -3.27 -4.03 -10.51
N THR A 11 -3.83 -3.00 -11.14
CA THR A 11 -3.22 -1.67 -11.28
C THR A 11 -3.80 -0.63 -10.31
N ARG A 12 -4.86 -0.97 -9.57
CA ARG A 12 -5.47 -0.10 -8.55
C ARG A 12 -5.32 -0.72 -7.16
N PRO A 13 -4.91 0.06 -6.14
CA PRO A 13 -4.85 -0.45 -4.79
C PRO A 13 -6.27 -0.80 -4.30
N PRO A 14 -6.45 -1.97 -3.65
CA PRO A 14 -7.76 -2.41 -3.18
C PRO A 14 -8.29 -1.47 -2.11
N MET A 15 -9.61 -1.26 -2.09
CA MET A 15 -10.26 -0.44 -1.06
C MET A 15 -10.01 -1.05 0.33
N LEU A 16 -9.41 -0.26 1.22
CA LEU A 16 -9.07 -0.68 2.59
C LEU A 16 -10.31 -0.56 3.47
N ASP A 17 -11.02 -1.68 3.64
CA ASP A 17 -12.10 -1.82 4.63
C ASP A 17 -11.65 -2.68 5.82
N ARG A 18 -12.16 -2.38 7.01
CA ARG A 18 -11.80 -3.03 8.28
C ARG A 18 -12.07 -4.55 8.27
N GLY A 19 -13.07 -5.01 7.51
CA GLY A 19 -13.39 -6.44 7.36
C GLY A 19 -12.51 -7.18 6.36
N ASN A 20 -11.73 -6.47 5.53
CA ASN A 20 -11.02 -7.03 4.37
C ASN A 20 -9.50 -7.02 4.50
N TYR A 21 -8.96 -6.69 5.69
CA TYR A 21 -7.52 -6.45 5.88
C TYR A 21 -6.64 -7.62 5.42
N GLY A 22 -7.03 -8.87 5.68
CA GLY A 22 -6.26 -10.04 5.25
C GLY A 22 -6.12 -10.16 3.73
N TYR A 23 -7.22 -9.92 3.00
CA TYR A 23 -7.24 -9.94 1.54
C TYR A 23 -6.50 -8.73 0.95
N SER A 24 -6.73 -7.53 1.47
CA SER A 24 -6.01 -6.32 1.04
C SER A 24 -4.51 -6.45 1.29
N LYS A 25 -4.10 -7.03 2.41
CA LYS A 25 -2.68 -7.31 2.71
C LYS A 25 -2.07 -8.28 1.70
N ALA A 26 -2.76 -9.38 1.38
CA ALA A 26 -2.29 -10.34 0.38
C ALA A 26 -2.14 -9.68 -1.00
N ARG A 27 -3.10 -8.84 -1.42
CA ARG A 27 -3.05 -8.14 -2.70
C ARG A 27 -1.96 -7.08 -2.77
N ILE A 28 -1.78 -6.27 -1.72
CA ILE A 28 -0.68 -5.31 -1.64
C ILE A 28 0.66 -6.05 -1.70
N ALA A 29 0.79 -7.19 -1.03
CA ALA A 29 1.99 -8.03 -1.10
C ALA A 29 2.23 -8.56 -2.53
N THR A 30 1.20 -9.09 -3.21
CA THR A 30 1.33 -9.55 -4.60
C THR A 30 1.66 -8.41 -5.56
N PHE A 31 1.07 -7.23 -5.39
CA PHE A 31 1.40 -6.05 -6.18
C PHE A 31 2.86 -5.64 -5.98
N LEU A 32 3.33 -5.57 -4.73
CA LEU A 32 4.74 -5.31 -4.42
C LEU A 32 5.68 -6.37 -5.00
N MET A 33 5.30 -7.66 -4.95
CA MET A 33 6.07 -8.75 -5.55
C MET A 33 6.10 -8.69 -7.08
N SER A 34 5.05 -8.15 -7.71
CA SER A 34 4.98 -7.95 -9.16
C SER A 34 5.78 -6.75 -9.65
N LEU A 35 6.13 -5.81 -8.76
CA LEU A 35 7.03 -4.72 -9.10
C LEU A 35 8.43 -5.29 -9.31
N ASP A 36 9.07 -4.92 -10.41
CA ASP A 36 10.41 -5.37 -10.76
C ASP A 36 11.38 -5.17 -9.59
N MET A 37 12.33 -6.10 -9.40
CA MET A 37 13.28 -6.02 -8.29
C MET A 37 14.07 -4.71 -8.29
N ARG A 38 14.22 -4.02 -9.44
CA ARG A 38 14.85 -2.69 -9.50
C ARG A 38 13.98 -1.63 -8.85
N CYS A 39 12.66 -1.69 -9.04
CA CYS A 39 11.71 -0.82 -8.35
C CYS A 39 11.73 -1.09 -6.84
N TRP A 40 11.71 -2.35 -6.43
CA TRP A 40 11.81 -2.72 -5.02
C TRP A 40 13.12 -2.23 -4.37
N ARG A 41 14.26 -2.41 -5.06
CA ARG A 41 15.56 -1.89 -4.60
C ARG A 41 15.59 -0.37 -4.52
N ALA A 42 14.95 0.35 -5.44
CA ALA A 42 14.86 1.80 -5.40
C ALA A 42 14.02 2.29 -4.22
N ILE A 43 12.92 1.59 -3.90
CA ILE A 43 12.10 1.85 -2.72
C ILE A 43 12.92 1.63 -1.46
N ILE A 44 13.56 0.45 -1.30
CA ILE A 44 14.40 0.16 -0.12
C ILE A 44 15.55 1.18 0.02
N ALA A 45 16.20 1.57 -1.08
CA ALA A 45 17.31 2.52 -1.04
C ALA A 45 16.90 3.96 -0.69
N ARG A 46 15.63 4.33 -0.92
CA ARG A 46 15.06 5.64 -0.56
C ARG A 46 14.02 5.57 0.56
N TRP A 47 13.90 4.43 1.22
CA TRP A 47 12.97 4.26 2.31
C TRP A 47 13.55 4.90 3.55
N GLU A 48 13.14 6.14 3.83
CA GLU A 48 13.34 6.73 5.14
C GLU A 48 12.17 6.31 6.04
N HIS A 49 12.48 5.90 7.27
CA HIS A 49 11.47 5.52 8.23
C HIS A 49 10.57 6.74 8.46
N PRO A 50 9.27 6.69 8.13
CA PRO A 50 8.39 7.83 8.31
C PRO A 50 8.41 8.15 9.80
N THR A 51 8.91 9.32 10.14
CA THR A 51 8.83 9.79 11.52
C THR A 51 7.43 10.34 11.73
N GLU A 52 6.81 9.92 12.82
CA GLU A 52 5.54 10.50 13.25
C GLU A 52 5.82 11.96 13.60
N ILE A 53 5.45 12.84 12.68
CA ILE A 53 5.43 14.28 12.94
C ILE A 53 4.10 14.57 13.62
N ASP A 54 4.18 15.13 14.83
CA ASP A 54 2.97 15.61 15.51
C ASP A 54 2.35 16.79 14.73
N GLU A 55 1.13 17.20 15.09
CA GLU A 55 0.41 18.30 14.43
C GLU A 55 1.20 19.63 14.40
N THR A 56 2.21 19.77 15.27
CA THR A 56 3.11 20.92 15.39
C THR A 56 4.41 20.77 14.58
N GLY A 57 4.61 19.65 13.88
CA GLY A 57 5.77 19.39 13.03
C GLY A 57 7.03 18.98 13.78
N LYS A 58 6.94 18.51 15.04
CA LYS A 58 8.08 17.88 15.72
C LYS A 58 8.10 16.38 15.47
N VAL A 59 9.29 15.93 15.13
CA VAL A 59 9.71 14.52 15.05
C VAL A 59 9.75 13.97 16.48
N THR A 60 8.89 13.00 16.80
CA THR A 60 8.88 12.30 18.09
C THR A 60 9.66 10.99 18.02
#